data_AF-A0A1H9IJR6-F1
#
_entry.id   AF-A0A1H9IJR6-F1
#
_cell.length_a   1.000
_cell.length_b   1.000
_cell.length_c   1.000
_cell.angle_alpha   90.00
_cell.angle_beta   90.00
_cell.angle_gamma   90.00
#
_symmetry.space_group_name_H-M   'P 1'
#
loop_
_entity.id
_entity.type
_entity.pdbx_description
1 polymer ?
#
loop_
_entity_poly.entity_id
_entity_poly.type
_entity_poly.pdbx_seq_one_letter_code
_entity_poly.pdbx_strand_id
1 'polypeptide(L)'
;MKKALPLLFGLLLLALCTLAVSQYQTARKGALLYAEYFSPVPPGGYGAQRVLTAVATDTDASILRQGISDHQEGRYDYALTAFRAYLESNPEPEEYTIELLAATAAMASGEYAEGRIYLEAMPKEAPVAKAAFVYYQALLELRNEELEEAGKNLELLKGLQAGGLFPAAEILDELK
;
A
#
# COMPACT_ATOMS: atom_id res chain seq x y z
N MET A 1 8.55 -49.83 -25.58
CA MET A 1 7.57 -49.18 -24.67
C MET A 1 8.16 -48.70 -23.34
N LYS A 2 9.07 -49.44 -22.66
CA LYS A 2 9.64 -49.01 -21.35
C LYS A 2 10.39 -47.67 -21.35
N LYS A 3 10.98 -47.24 -22.47
CA LYS A 3 11.68 -45.94 -22.59
C LYS A 3 10.74 -44.73 -22.79
N ALA A 4 9.49 -44.95 -23.20
CA ALA A 4 8.52 -43.87 -23.43
C ALA A 4 7.78 -43.45 -22.15
N LEU A 5 7.66 -44.38 -21.18
CA LEU A 5 7.00 -44.15 -19.89
C LEU A 5 7.62 -43.00 -19.06
N PRO A 6 8.94 -42.91 -18.86
CA PRO A 6 9.53 -41.80 -18.11
C PRO A 6 9.36 -40.45 -18.81
N LEU A 7 9.32 -40.45 -20.16
CA LEU A 7 9.15 -39.25 -20.97
C LEU A 7 7.71 -38.71 -20.87
N LEU A 8 6.72 -39.61 -20.91
CA LEU A 8 5.31 -39.26 -20.68
C LEU A 8 5.06 -38.77 -19.25
N PHE A 9 5.72 -39.38 -18.25
CA PHE A 9 5.61 -38.93 -16.86
C PHE A 9 6.21 -37.54 -16.66
N GLY A 10 7.37 -37.26 -17.29
CA GLY A 10 7.98 -35.93 -17.26
C GLY A 10 7.09 -34.85 -17.89
N LEU A 11 6.47 -35.15 -19.04
CA LEU A 11 5.53 -34.23 -19.70
C LEU A 11 4.28 -33.99 -18.87
N LEU A 12 3.73 -35.03 -18.23
CA LEU A 12 2.58 -34.91 -17.35
C LEU A 12 2.88 -34.04 -16.14
N LEU A 13 4.03 -34.24 -15.49
CA LEU A 13 4.47 -33.41 -14.36
C LEU A 13 4.58 -31.94 -14.76
N LEU A 14 5.19 -31.67 -15.93
CA LEU A 14 5.38 -30.31 -16.43
C LEU A 14 4.03 -29.63 -16.73
N ALA A 15 3.08 -30.35 -17.33
CA ALA A 15 1.71 -29.87 -17.55
C ALA A 15 0.99 -29.56 -16.23
N LEU A 16 1.10 -30.44 -15.23
CA LEU A 16 0.52 -30.22 -13.90
C LEU A 16 1.12 -28.99 -13.20
N CYS A 17 2.44 -28.79 -13.31
CA CYS A 17 3.09 -27.59 -12.79
C CYS A 17 2.57 -26.32 -13.48
N THR A 18 2.42 -26.31 -14.80
CA THR A 18 1.89 -25.14 -15.52
C THR A 18 0.45 -24.83 -15.13
N LEU A 19 -0.39 -25.85 -14.96
CA LEU A 19 -1.78 -25.68 -14.51
C LEU A 19 -1.84 -25.15 -13.08
N ALA A 20 -1.01 -25.67 -12.18
CA ALA A 20 -0.94 -25.21 -10.80
C ALA A 20 -0.50 -23.75 -10.70
N VAL A 21 0.52 -23.34 -11.47
CA VAL A 21 0.98 -21.94 -11.51
C VAL A 21 -0.11 -21.02 -12.09
N SER A 22 -0.76 -21.44 -13.18
CA SER A 22 -1.85 -20.66 -13.78
C SER A 22 -3.02 -20.48 -12.81
N GLN A 23 -3.45 -21.55 -12.14
CA GLN A 23 -4.52 -21.46 -11.13
C GLN A 23 -4.13 -20.58 -9.95
N TYR A 24 -2.88 -20.67 -9.49
CA TYR A 24 -2.38 -19.83 -8.41
C TYR A 24 -2.42 -18.34 -8.79
N GLN A 25 -1.96 -17.99 -10.01
CA GLN A 25 -1.98 -16.61 -10.50
C GLN A 25 -3.41 -16.09 -10.64
N THR A 26 -4.33 -16.88 -11.17
CA THR A 26 -5.75 -16.48 -11.28
C THR A 26 -6.41 -16.34 -9.91
N ALA A 27 -6.13 -17.24 -8.97
CA ALA A 27 -6.72 -17.20 -7.63
C ALA A 27 -6.13 -16.12 -6.71
N ARG A 28 -4.99 -15.52 -7.09
CA ARG A 28 -4.29 -14.49 -6.30
C ARG A 28 -3.94 -13.24 -7.10
N LYS A 29 -4.78 -12.92 -8.09
CA LYS A 29 -4.51 -11.81 -9.00
C LYS A 29 -4.38 -10.49 -8.23
N GLY A 30 -5.28 -10.25 -7.28
CA GLY A 30 -5.26 -9.04 -6.48
C GLY A 30 -4.02 -8.94 -5.58
N ALA A 31 -3.64 -10.01 -4.90
CA ALA A 31 -2.46 -10.04 -4.05
C ALA A 31 -1.16 -9.85 -4.84
N LEU A 32 -1.10 -10.35 -6.08
CA LEU A 32 0.04 -10.10 -6.99
C LEU A 32 0.13 -8.62 -7.38
N LEU A 33 -1.00 -8.02 -7.79
CA LEU A 33 -1.06 -6.59 -8.11
C LEU A 33 -0.75 -5.71 -6.90
N TYR A 34 -1.23 -6.08 -5.71
CA TYR A 34 -0.86 -5.42 -4.47
C TYR A 34 0.67 -5.45 -4.27
N ALA A 35 1.30 -6.61 -4.39
CA ALA A 35 2.74 -6.75 -4.20
C ALA A 35 3.57 -5.97 -5.24
N GLU A 36 3.04 -5.80 -6.45
CA GLU A 36 3.68 -5.04 -7.53
C GLU A 36 3.54 -3.53 -7.35
N TYR A 37 2.35 -3.05 -6.97
CA TYR A 37 2.01 -1.63 -6.97
C TYR A 37 2.04 -0.97 -5.59
N PHE A 38 2.05 -1.73 -4.50
CA PHE A 38 2.21 -1.15 -3.18
C PHE A 38 3.63 -0.64 -2.98
N SER A 39 3.72 0.67 -2.76
CA SER A 39 4.91 1.33 -2.25
C SER A 39 4.56 2.05 -0.95
N PRO A 40 5.32 1.82 0.13
CA PRO A 40 5.12 2.57 1.35
C PRO A 40 5.60 4.01 1.22
N VAL A 41 6.42 4.33 0.21
CA VAL A 41 6.90 5.70 -0.03
C VAL A 41 5.73 6.59 -0.44
N PRO A 42 5.49 7.73 0.24
CA PRO A 42 4.36 8.59 -0.07
C PRO A 42 4.49 9.21 -1.48
N PRO A 43 3.36 9.53 -2.13
CA PRO A 43 3.34 10.25 -3.41
C PRO A 43 4.03 11.61 -3.28
N GLY A 44 4.96 11.93 -4.18
CA GLY A 44 5.79 13.14 -4.09
C GLY A 44 6.99 13.01 -3.14
N GLY A 45 7.15 11.85 -2.50
CA GLY A 45 8.26 11.52 -1.63
C GLY A 45 8.26 12.32 -0.33
N TYR A 46 9.45 12.53 0.17
CA TYR A 46 9.72 13.00 1.53
C TYR A 46 9.90 14.53 1.64
N GLY A 47 9.70 15.28 0.56
CA GLY A 47 10.01 16.72 0.51
C GLY A 47 9.28 17.59 1.55
N ALA A 48 8.09 17.19 1.99
CA ALA A 48 7.25 17.93 2.93
C ALA A 48 7.74 17.90 4.41
N GLN A 49 8.76 17.08 4.72
CA GLN A 49 9.17 16.77 6.10
C GLN A 49 9.63 17.94 6.95
N ARG A 50 10.25 18.95 6.33
CA ARG A 50 10.75 20.12 7.08
C ARG A 50 9.63 20.93 7.72
N VAL A 51 8.44 20.90 7.12
CA VAL A 51 7.25 21.61 7.64
C VAL A 51 6.66 20.85 8.82
N LEU A 52 6.61 19.52 8.74
CA LEU A 52 5.98 18.65 9.73
C LEU A 52 6.63 18.74 11.13
N THR A 53 7.94 18.99 11.20
CA THR A 53 8.66 19.05 12.48
C THR A 53 8.68 20.43 13.13
N ALA A 54 8.25 21.48 12.41
CA ALA A 54 8.38 22.86 12.86
C ALA A 54 7.29 23.30 13.86
N VAL A 55 6.17 22.56 13.90
CA VAL A 55 4.98 22.88 14.72
C VAL A 55 4.86 22.03 15.98
N ALA A 56 5.68 20.99 16.12
CA ALA A 56 5.63 20.06 17.25
C ALA A 56 6.50 20.54 18.43
N THR A 57 6.22 20.05 19.64
CA THR A 57 7.12 20.23 20.78
C THR A 57 8.48 19.58 20.51
N ASP A 58 9.54 19.96 21.23
CA ASP A 58 10.88 19.37 21.00
C ASP A 58 10.88 17.84 21.09
N THR A 59 10.09 17.26 22.00
CA THR A 59 9.93 15.80 22.15
C THR A 59 9.18 15.21 20.97
N ASP A 60 8.03 15.77 20.59
CA ASP A 60 7.23 15.27 19.47
C ASP A 60 7.97 15.38 18.14
N ALA A 61 8.70 16.48 17.95
CA ALA A 61 9.53 16.72 16.79
C ALA A 61 10.69 15.72 16.71
N SER A 62 11.19 15.22 17.85
CA SER A 62 12.21 14.17 17.88
C SER A 62 11.64 12.80 17.49
N ILE A 63 10.48 12.44 18.03
CA ILE A 63 9.76 11.19 17.72
C ILE A 63 9.37 11.17 16.25
N LEU A 64 8.82 12.27 15.74
CA LEU A 64 8.41 12.39 14.36
C LEU A 64 9.60 12.27 13.40
N ARG A 65 10.72 12.93 13.68
CA ARG A 65 11.95 12.78 12.88
C ARG A 65 12.46 11.35 12.88
N GLN A 66 12.42 10.68 14.02
CA GLN A 66 12.82 9.28 14.12
C GLN A 66 11.91 8.39 13.27
N GLY A 67 10.59 8.53 13.38
CA GLY A 67 9.63 7.77 12.58
C GLY A 67 9.82 7.98 11.08
N ILE A 68 10.05 9.22 10.66
CA ILE A 68 10.37 9.55 9.27
C ILE A 68 11.68 8.88 8.81
N SER A 69 12.75 8.94 9.61
CA SER A 69 14.04 8.30 9.28
C SER A 69 13.88 6.79 9.15
N ASP A 70 13.19 6.17 10.10
CA ASP A 70 12.92 4.72 10.08
C ASP A 70 12.09 4.34 8.84
N HIS A 71 11.09 5.14 8.48
CA HIS A 71 10.30 4.92 7.28
C HIS A 71 11.15 5.02 6.01
N GLN A 72 12.05 6.00 5.93
CA GLN A 72 12.99 6.15 4.81
C GLN A 72 13.97 4.99 4.69
N GLU A 73 14.40 4.43 5.82
CA GLU A 73 15.33 3.31 5.90
C GLU A 73 14.64 1.94 5.76
N GLY A 74 13.32 1.92 5.53
CA GLY A 74 12.54 0.69 5.38
C GLY A 74 12.29 -0.07 6.70
N ARG A 75 12.56 0.55 7.84
CA ARG A 75 12.31 0.03 9.18
C ARG A 75 10.87 0.30 9.61
N TYR A 76 9.90 -0.26 8.88
CA TYR A 76 8.49 0.11 9.01
C TYR A 76 7.89 -0.17 10.39
N ASP A 77 8.29 -1.23 11.09
CA ASP A 77 7.82 -1.50 12.46
C ASP A 77 8.26 -0.41 13.46
N TYR A 78 9.49 0.08 13.31
CA TYR A 78 10.04 1.16 14.12
C TYR A 78 9.37 2.49 13.76
N ALA A 79 9.19 2.75 12.47
CA ALA A 79 8.48 3.91 11.96
C ALA A 79 7.05 3.98 12.51
N LEU A 80 6.30 2.87 12.40
CA LEU A 80 4.94 2.75 12.90
C LEU A 80 4.87 3.01 14.41
N THR A 81 5.80 2.46 15.18
CA THR A 81 5.89 2.71 16.63
C THR A 81 6.09 4.19 16.95
N ALA A 82 6.97 4.87 16.22
CA ALA A 82 7.18 6.30 16.40
C ALA A 82 5.95 7.14 15.98
N PHE A 83 5.31 6.81 14.86
CA PHE A 83 4.09 7.51 14.41
C PHE A 83 2.91 7.31 15.36
N ARG A 84 2.73 6.10 15.93
CA ARG A 84 1.75 5.86 17.01
C ARG A 84 1.96 6.79 18.19
N ALA A 85 3.20 6.86 18.71
CA ALA A 85 3.52 7.71 19.86
C ALA A 85 3.30 9.20 19.55
N TYR A 86 3.62 9.63 18.32
CA TYR A 86 3.36 11.00 17.88
C TYR A 86 1.86 11.31 17.82
N LEU A 87 1.06 10.44 17.17
CA LEU A 87 -0.38 10.63 17.00
C LEU A 87 -1.16 10.47 18.31
N GLU A 88 -0.65 9.72 19.28
CA GLU A 88 -1.22 9.66 20.64
C GLU A 88 -1.17 11.03 21.33
N SER A 89 -0.08 11.78 21.12
CA SER A 89 0.10 13.13 21.67
C SER A 89 -0.51 14.22 20.77
N ASN A 90 -0.75 13.91 19.49
CA ASN A 90 -1.23 14.81 18.46
C ASN A 90 -2.36 14.13 17.65
N PRO A 91 -3.55 13.93 18.24
CA PRO A 91 -4.62 13.13 17.65
C PRO A 91 -5.23 13.75 16.38
N GLU A 92 -5.03 15.05 16.16
CA GLU A 92 -5.47 15.79 14.98
C GLU A 92 -4.28 16.60 14.45
N PRO A 93 -3.33 15.98 13.72
CA PRO A 93 -2.19 16.71 13.17
C PRO A 93 -2.68 17.69 12.10
N GLU A 94 -1.98 18.82 11.96
CA GLU A 94 -2.35 19.87 10.99
C GLU A 94 -2.28 19.38 9.53
N GLU A 95 -1.46 18.36 9.26
CA GLU A 95 -1.15 17.84 7.93
C GLU A 95 -1.42 16.33 7.88
N TYR A 96 -2.17 15.88 6.87
CA TYR A 96 -2.53 14.47 6.65
C TYR A 96 -1.34 13.52 6.42
N THR A 97 -0.14 14.09 6.24
CA THR A 97 1.06 13.34 5.84
C THR A 97 1.46 12.34 6.91
N ILE A 98 1.16 12.62 8.18
CA ILE A 98 1.54 11.73 9.28
C ILE A 98 0.66 10.47 9.29
N GLU A 99 -0.64 10.63 9.13
CA GLU A 99 -1.57 9.51 8.99
C GLU A 99 -1.25 8.69 7.76
N LEU A 100 -0.89 9.33 6.65
CA LEU A 100 -0.46 8.60 5.45
C LEU A 100 0.81 7.77 5.70
N LEU A 101 1.82 8.35 6.36
CA LEU A 101 3.06 7.64 6.71
C LEU A 101 2.83 6.50 7.72
N ALA A 102 1.93 6.70 8.68
CA ALA A 102 1.52 5.67 9.62
C ALA A 102 0.78 4.53 8.91
N ALA A 103 -0.14 4.88 7.99
CA ALA A 103 -0.87 3.91 7.18
C ALA A 103 0.06 3.06 6.33
N THR A 104 0.99 3.68 5.60
CA THR A 104 1.93 2.97 4.73
C THR A 104 2.93 2.12 5.52
N ALA A 105 3.40 2.60 6.68
CA ALA A 105 4.22 1.81 7.59
C ALA A 105 3.45 0.57 8.10
N ALA A 106 2.21 0.76 8.57
CA ALA A 106 1.36 -0.33 9.03
C ALA A 106 1.12 -1.38 7.95
N MET A 107 0.77 -0.95 6.73
CA MET A 107 0.59 -1.85 5.59
C MET A 107 1.87 -2.61 5.24
N ALA A 108 3.03 -1.95 5.25
CA ALA A 108 4.32 -2.59 4.96
C ALA A 108 4.77 -3.58 6.05
N SER A 109 4.38 -3.32 7.30
CA SER A 109 4.58 -4.21 8.45
C SER A 109 3.58 -5.37 8.52
N GLY A 110 2.54 -5.36 7.68
CA GLY A 110 1.49 -6.37 7.70
C GLY A 110 0.32 -6.08 8.66
N GLU A 111 0.30 -4.91 9.28
CA GLU A 111 -0.75 -4.40 10.17
C GLU A 111 -1.88 -3.72 9.37
N TYR A 112 -2.47 -4.44 8.41
CA TYR A 112 -3.40 -3.87 7.42
C TYR A 112 -4.66 -3.23 8.00
N ALA A 113 -5.19 -3.79 9.10
CA ALA A 113 -6.38 -3.26 9.75
C ALA A 113 -6.10 -1.88 10.36
N GLU A 114 -4.92 -1.71 10.97
CA GLU A 114 -4.48 -0.43 11.49
C GLU A 114 -4.13 0.55 10.37
N GLY A 115 -3.50 0.07 9.30
CA GLY A 115 -3.27 0.89 8.10
C GLY A 115 -4.56 1.53 7.58
N ARG A 116 -5.66 0.76 7.55
CA ARG A 116 -6.98 1.28 7.18
C ARG A 116 -7.48 2.37 8.14
N ILE A 117 -7.31 2.20 9.45
CA ILE A 117 -7.71 3.20 10.46
C ILE A 117 -7.00 4.53 10.19
N TYR A 118 -5.70 4.51 9.92
CA TYR A 118 -4.95 5.73 9.60
C TYR A 118 -5.40 6.36 8.27
N LEU A 119 -5.67 5.57 7.23
CA LEU A 119 -6.23 6.08 5.98
C LEU A 119 -7.59 6.77 6.21
N GLU A 120 -8.46 6.17 7.02
CA GLU A 120 -9.77 6.72 7.33
C GLU A 120 -9.71 8.03 8.11
N ALA A 121 -8.66 8.24 8.91
CA ALA A 121 -8.42 9.47 9.66
C ALA A 121 -7.98 10.66 8.78
N MET A 122 -7.49 10.42 7.56
CA MET A 122 -7.05 11.49 6.67
C MET A 122 -8.20 12.45 6.29
N PRO A 123 -7.95 13.78 6.23
CA PRO A 123 -8.92 14.79 5.78
C PRO A 123 -9.20 14.66 4.28
N LYS A 124 -10.42 14.28 3.91
CA LYS A 124 -10.79 13.94 2.52
C LYS A 124 -11.19 15.16 1.69
N GLU A 125 -11.17 16.34 2.30
CA GLU A 125 -11.39 17.64 1.67
C GLU A 125 -10.15 18.08 0.88
N ALA A 126 -8.96 17.66 1.32
CA ALA A 126 -7.71 17.90 0.61
C ALA A 126 -7.61 16.97 -0.61
N PRO A 127 -7.49 17.49 -1.85
CA PRO A 127 -7.54 16.66 -3.06
C PRO A 127 -6.49 15.55 -3.10
N VAL A 128 -5.27 15.82 -2.63
CA VAL A 128 -4.17 14.84 -2.60
C VAL A 128 -4.43 13.77 -1.53
N ALA A 129 -4.90 14.16 -0.35
CA ALA A 129 -5.25 13.22 0.72
C ALA A 129 -6.40 12.29 0.29
N LYS A 130 -7.44 12.84 -0.36
CA LYS A 130 -8.53 12.03 -0.91
C LYS A 130 -8.05 11.03 -1.96
N ALA A 131 -7.16 11.46 -2.87
CA ALA A 131 -6.60 10.57 -3.89
C ALA A 131 -5.73 9.47 -3.26
N ALA A 132 -4.90 9.80 -2.28
CA ALA A 132 -4.11 8.83 -1.52
C ALA A 132 -4.99 7.82 -0.78
N PHE A 133 -6.03 8.29 -0.08
CA PHE A 133 -7.01 7.43 0.58
C PHE A 133 -7.61 6.41 -0.39
N VAL A 134 -8.15 6.88 -1.53
CA VAL A 134 -8.78 6.00 -2.52
C VAL A 134 -7.77 5.00 -3.12
N TYR A 135 -6.54 5.45 -3.38
CA TYR A 135 -5.50 4.57 -3.90
C TYR A 135 -5.12 3.45 -2.92
N TYR A 136 -4.73 3.80 -1.69
CA TYR A 136 -4.30 2.80 -0.71
C TYR A 136 -5.46 1.91 -0.23
N GLN A 137 -6.70 2.42 -0.25
CA GLN A 137 -7.90 1.62 -0.06
C GLN A 137 -8.06 0.56 -1.16
N ALA A 138 -7.91 0.94 -2.44
CA ALA A 138 -7.94 -0.01 -3.55
C ALA A 138 -6.83 -1.07 -3.43
N LEU A 139 -5.63 -0.69 -2.98
CA LEU A 139 -4.55 -1.64 -2.71
C LEU A 139 -4.92 -2.66 -1.63
N LEU A 140 -5.56 -2.22 -0.53
CA LEU A 140 -6.05 -3.13 0.51
C LEU A 140 -7.12 -4.10 -0.02
N GLU A 141 -8.00 -3.64 -0.90
CA GLU A 141 -9.02 -4.47 -1.56
C GLU A 141 -8.38 -5.49 -2.51
N LEU A 142 -7.41 -5.08 -3.32
CA LEU A 142 -6.61 -6.00 -4.14
C LEU A 142 -5.97 -7.09 -3.30
N ARG A 143 -5.32 -6.72 -2.20
CA ARG A 143 -4.71 -7.68 -1.29
C ARG A 143 -5.70 -8.72 -0.75
N ASN A 144 -6.96 -8.32 -0.54
CA ASN A 144 -8.02 -9.17 -0.04
C ASN A 144 -8.77 -9.94 -1.16
N GLU A 145 -8.31 -9.85 -2.41
CA GLU A 145 -8.98 -10.38 -3.61
C GLU A 145 -10.38 -9.79 -3.85
N GLU A 146 -10.64 -8.60 -3.33
CA GLU A 146 -11.86 -7.81 -3.55
C GLU A 146 -11.73 -7.03 -4.86
N LEU A 147 -11.59 -7.75 -5.99
CA LEU A 147 -11.20 -7.17 -7.29
C LEU A 147 -12.22 -6.17 -7.85
N GLU A 148 -13.52 -6.38 -7.57
CA GLU A 148 -14.58 -5.51 -8.06
C GLU A 148 -14.56 -4.16 -7.33
N GLU A 149 -14.41 -4.18 -6.00
CA GLU A 149 -14.27 -3.02 -5.14
C GLU A 149 -13.02 -2.23 -5.48
N ALA A 150 -11.88 -2.92 -5.62
CA ALA A 150 -10.62 -2.33 -6.04
C ALA A 150 -10.76 -1.61 -7.39
N GLY A 151 -11.39 -2.28 -8.38
CA GLY A 151 -11.65 -1.70 -9.69
C GLY A 151 -12.51 -0.43 -9.63
N LYS A 152 -13.56 -0.41 -8.79
CA LYS A 152 -14.40 0.78 -8.59
C LYS A 152 -13.61 1.94 -8.01
N ASN A 153 -12.77 1.69 -7.01
CA ASN A 153 -11.93 2.72 -6.40
C ASN A 153 -10.85 3.25 -7.36
N LEU A 154 -10.25 2.39 -8.17
CA LEU A 154 -9.28 2.81 -9.19
C LEU A 154 -9.93 3.65 -10.30
N GLU A 155 -11.15 3.32 -10.72
CA GLU A 155 -11.91 4.16 -11.67
C GLU A 155 -12.31 5.51 -11.05
N LEU A 156 -12.72 5.51 -9.78
CA LEU A 156 -12.98 6.74 -9.03
C LEU A 156 -11.72 7.62 -8.98
N LEU A 157 -10.56 7.01 -8.69
CA LEU A 157 -9.28 7.69 -8.56
C LEU A 157 -8.91 8.47 -9.82
N LYS A 158 -9.14 7.89 -11.02
CA LYS A 158 -8.91 8.57 -12.30
C LYS A 158 -9.70 9.87 -12.47
N GLY A 159 -10.85 9.99 -11.83
CA GLY A 159 -11.69 11.19 -11.84
C GLY A 159 -11.30 12.26 -10.82
N LEU A 160 -10.37 11.97 -9.90
CA LEU A 160 -9.94 12.91 -8.87
C LEU A 160 -8.86 13.88 -9.39
N GLN A 161 -8.85 15.10 -8.86
CA GLN A 161 -7.88 16.14 -9.25
C GLN A 161 -6.42 15.69 -9.10
N ALA A 162 -6.10 14.93 -8.05
CA ALA A 162 -4.77 14.40 -7.78
C ALA A 162 -4.62 12.92 -8.19
N GLY A 163 -5.57 12.37 -8.95
CA GLY A 163 -5.58 10.97 -9.36
C GLY A 163 -4.39 10.56 -10.22
N GLY A 164 -3.91 11.47 -11.07
CA GLY A 164 -2.76 11.24 -11.95
C GLY A 164 -1.41 11.09 -11.23
N LEU A 165 -1.38 11.21 -9.90
CA LEU A 165 -0.19 10.92 -9.09
C LEU A 165 0.00 9.40 -8.84
N PHE A 166 -0.99 8.59 -9.20
CA PHE A 166 -1.06 7.17 -8.88
C PHE A 166 -1.24 6.33 -10.16
N PRO A 167 -0.68 5.11 -10.22
CA PRO A 167 -0.72 4.25 -11.40
C PRO A 167 -2.08 3.53 -11.59
N ALA A 168 -3.18 4.28 -11.49
CA ALA A 168 -4.53 3.70 -11.50
C ALA A 168 -4.89 3.06 -12.85
N ALA A 169 -4.43 3.65 -13.96
CA ALA A 169 -4.73 3.17 -15.31
C ALA A 169 -4.02 1.85 -15.59
N GLU A 170 -2.77 1.73 -15.16
CA GLU A 170 -1.93 0.54 -15.29
C GLU A 170 -2.54 -0.64 -14.53
N ILE A 171 -2.91 -0.43 -13.25
CA ILE A 171 -3.56 -1.47 -12.44
C ILE A 171 -4.90 -1.92 -13.06
N LEU A 172 -5.70 -0.98 -13.56
CA LEU A 172 -6.99 -1.30 -14.20
C LEU A 172 -6.83 -2.10 -15.49
N ASP A 173 -5.77 -1.85 -16.26
CA ASP A 173 -5.49 -2.63 -17.47
C ASP A 173 -5.04 -4.05 -17.13
N GLU A 174 -4.29 -4.24 -16.05
CA GLU A 174 -3.89 -5.56 -15.57
C GLU A 174 -5.03 -6.32 -14.87
N LEU A 175 -6.02 -5.62 -14.31
CA LEU A 175 -7.20 -6.23 -13.69
C LEU A 175 -8.14 -6.93 -14.68
N LYS A 176 -8.11 -6.55 -15.97
CA LYS A 176 -8.89 -7.18 -17.04
C LYS A 176 -8.44 -8.61 -17.35
#